data_AF-A0A7S2HWS7-F1
#
_entry.id   AF-A0A7S2HWS7-F1
#
_cell.length_a   1.000
_cell.length_b   1.000
_cell.length_c   1.000
_cell.angle_alpha   90.00
_cell.angle_beta   90.00
_cell.angle_gamma   90.00
#
_symmetry.space_group_name_H-M   'P 1'
#
loop_
_entity.id
_entity.type
_entity.pdbx_description
1 polymer ?
#
loop_
_entity_poly.entity_id
_entity_poly.type
_entity_poly.pdbx_seq_one_letter_code
_entity_poly.pdbx_strand_id
1 'polypeptide(L)'
;MTRNHVTSSNSSKSVEDVKENTWHKMLDQLKKYRDEHGDCLVPYRYKHNKALGRWVYNQRYQYTCLQQGKRTQMTQEHVDKLNKLGFVWKLAKRKTWFEMLDELKMYNRKYGDCIVH
;
A
#
# COMPACT_ATOMS: atom_id res chain seq x y z
N MET A 1 -14.39 10.60 -59.43
CA MET A 1 -13.30 10.55 -58.43
C MET A 1 -13.91 10.88 -57.07
N THR A 2 -14.09 9.90 -56.19
CA THR A 2 -14.03 10.04 -54.71
C THR A 2 -14.16 8.63 -54.15
N ARG A 3 -13.03 8.04 -53.76
CA ARG A 3 -12.93 6.72 -53.12
C ARG A 3 -13.01 6.93 -51.61
N ASN A 4 -13.95 6.22 -50.99
CA ASN A 4 -14.27 6.21 -49.56
C ASN A 4 -13.02 6.20 -48.66
N HIS A 5 -13.04 7.03 -47.61
CA HIS A 5 -12.18 6.84 -46.44
C HIS A 5 -13.04 6.35 -45.27
N VAL A 6 -13.06 5.02 -45.12
CA VAL A 6 -13.38 4.35 -43.86
C VAL A 6 -12.08 4.28 -43.08
N THR A 7 -12.04 4.78 -41.85
CA THR A 7 -11.18 4.18 -40.82
C THR A 7 -11.85 4.26 -39.46
N SER A 8 -12.43 3.11 -39.11
CA SER A 8 -12.71 2.66 -37.76
C SER A 8 -11.50 2.93 -36.85
N SER A 9 -11.68 3.71 -35.78
CA SER A 9 -10.62 3.90 -34.78
C SER A 9 -10.72 2.78 -33.74
N ASN A 10 -9.83 1.82 -33.96
CA ASN A 10 -9.62 0.56 -33.25
C ASN A 10 -9.36 0.79 -31.75
N SER A 11 -10.22 0.21 -30.90
CA SER A 11 -10.07 0.17 -29.44
C SER A 11 -8.94 -0.81 -29.06
N SER A 12 -7.70 -0.34 -29.10
CA SER A 12 -6.54 -1.06 -28.52
C SER A 12 -6.19 -0.44 -27.17
N LYS A 13 -6.72 -1.01 -26.07
CA LYS A 13 -6.30 -0.64 -24.72
C LYS A 13 -4.80 -0.91 -24.59
N SER A 14 -3.99 0.12 -24.43
CA SER A 14 -2.55 -0.03 -24.30
C SER A 14 -2.22 -0.78 -23.00
N VAL A 15 -1.10 -1.50 -22.96
CA VAL A 15 -0.71 -2.33 -21.82
C VAL A 15 -0.43 -1.45 -20.59
N GLU A 16 -0.05 -0.20 -20.85
CA GLU A 16 0.17 0.87 -19.87
C GLU A 16 -1.14 1.29 -19.18
N ASP A 17 -2.23 1.49 -19.93
CA ASP A 17 -3.54 1.87 -19.39
C ASP A 17 -4.10 0.83 -18.41
N VAL A 18 -3.84 -0.45 -18.69
CA VAL A 18 -4.31 -1.56 -17.84
C VAL A 18 -3.57 -1.57 -16.50
N LYS A 19 -2.25 -1.29 -16.50
CA LYS A 19 -1.45 -1.21 -15.27
C LYS A 19 -1.87 -0.03 -14.41
N GLU A 20 -2.10 1.13 -15.03
CA GLU A 20 -2.53 2.32 -14.32
C GLU A 20 -3.92 2.15 -13.71
N ASN A 21 -4.86 1.55 -14.45
CA ASN A 21 -6.19 1.24 -13.91
C ASN A 21 -6.13 0.22 -12.75
N THR A 22 -5.24 -0.76 -12.84
CA THR A 22 -5.02 -1.72 -11.74
C THR A 22 -4.43 -1.04 -10.50
N TRP A 23 -3.50 -0.10 -10.69
CA TRP A 23 -2.92 0.68 -9.60
C TRP A 23 -3.98 1.52 -8.88
N HIS A 24 -4.84 2.21 -9.63
CA HIS A 24 -5.94 2.99 -9.06
C HIS A 24 -6.96 2.14 -8.30
N LYS A 25 -7.29 0.94 -8.80
CA LYS A 25 -8.16 0.00 -8.08
C LYS A 25 -7.55 -0.43 -6.74
N MET A 26 -6.25 -0.69 -6.71
CA MET A 26 -5.55 -1.07 -5.46
C MET A 26 -5.47 0.12 -4.49
N LEU A 27 -5.30 1.34 -5.00
CA LEU A 27 -5.37 2.56 -4.18
C LEU A 27 -6.75 2.72 -3.53
N ASP A 28 -7.83 2.45 -4.26
CA ASP A 28 -9.20 2.46 -3.71
C ASP A 28 -9.39 1.40 -2.61
N GLN A 29 -8.83 0.20 -2.80
CA GLN A 29 -8.84 -0.84 -1.77
C GLN A 29 -8.04 -0.43 -0.52
N LEU A 30 -6.92 0.29 -0.69
CA LEU A 30 -6.16 0.82 0.43
C LEU A 30 -6.96 1.89 1.20
N LYS A 31 -7.69 2.76 0.50
CA LYS A 31 -8.58 3.74 1.14
C LYS A 31 -9.64 3.05 1.99
N LYS A 32 -10.32 2.02 1.45
CA LYS A 32 -11.30 1.23 2.20
C LYS A 32 -10.69 0.58 3.43
N TYR A 33 -9.51 -0.03 3.28
CA TYR A 33 -8.79 -0.60 4.42
C TYR A 33 -8.50 0.44 5.50
N ARG A 34 -8.07 1.65 5.11
CA ARG A 34 -7.85 2.77 6.03
C ARG A 34 -9.14 3.21 6.72
N ASP A 35 -10.25 3.26 6.01
CA ASP A 35 -11.53 3.66 6.59
C ASP A 35 -12.05 2.60 7.60
N GLU A 36 -11.77 1.32 7.35
CA GLU A 36 -12.13 0.19 8.23
C GLU A 36 -11.21 0.05 9.46
N HIS A 37 -9.89 0.20 9.28
CA HIS A 37 -8.89 -0.08 10.30
C HIS A 37 -8.29 1.19 10.95
N GLY A 38 -8.50 2.36 10.36
CA GLY A 38 -7.90 3.63 10.77
C GLY A 38 -6.45 3.84 10.31
N ASP A 39 -5.82 2.82 9.70
CA ASP A 39 -4.42 2.88 9.27
C ASP A 39 -4.18 2.29 7.87
N CYS A 40 -3.01 2.58 7.30
CA CYS A 40 -2.55 2.03 6.03
C CYS A 40 -1.53 0.88 6.22
N LEU A 41 -1.53 0.22 7.38
CA LEU A 41 -0.53 -0.77 7.79
C LEU A 41 -0.95 -2.20 7.40
N VAL A 42 -1.32 -2.38 6.13
CA VAL A 42 -1.75 -3.69 5.60
C VAL A 42 -0.65 -4.75 5.80
N PRO A 43 -0.93 -5.86 6.50
CA PRO A 43 0.00 -6.98 6.62
C PRO A 43 0.26 -7.64 5.26
N TYR A 44 1.50 -8.10 5.02
CA TYR A 44 1.83 -8.82 3.78
C TYR A 44 0.90 -10.03 3.53
N ARG A 45 0.60 -10.79 4.59
CA ARG A 45 -0.33 -11.93 4.56
C ARG A 45 -1.74 -11.52 5.00
N TYR A 46 -2.27 -10.42 4.49
CA TYR A 46 -3.64 -10.01 4.79
C TYR A 46 -4.62 -11.08 4.28
N LYS A 47 -5.34 -11.74 5.20
CA LYS A 47 -6.16 -12.92 4.89
C LYS A 47 -7.36 -12.58 3.99
N HIS A 48 -7.97 -11.41 4.21
CA HIS A 48 -9.14 -10.95 3.45
C HIS A 48 -8.76 -10.50 2.05
N ASN A 49 -7.61 -9.83 1.89
CA ASN A 49 -7.13 -9.39 0.58
C ASN A 49 -5.61 -9.54 0.46
N LYS A 50 -5.18 -10.74 0.07
CA LYS A 50 -3.77 -11.08 -0.16
C LYS A 50 -3.14 -10.22 -1.26
N ALA A 51 -3.94 -9.81 -2.26
CA ALA A 51 -3.47 -8.97 -3.35
C ALA A 51 -3.08 -7.57 -2.85
N LEU A 52 -3.90 -6.97 -1.98
CA LEU A 52 -3.60 -5.68 -1.35
C LEU A 52 -2.33 -5.75 -0.50
N GLY A 53 -2.16 -6.80 0.32
CA GLY A 53 -0.95 -6.98 1.12
C GLY A 53 0.33 -7.08 0.28
N ARG A 54 0.28 -7.82 -0.84
CA ARG A 54 1.39 -7.90 -1.81
C ARG A 54 1.62 -6.57 -2.53
N TRP A 55 0.55 -5.88 -2.90
CA TRP A 55 0.63 -4.57 -3.56
C TRP A 55 1.30 -3.52 -2.66
N VAL A 56 0.88 -3.42 -1.39
CA VAL A 56 1.48 -2.53 -0.38
C VAL A 56 2.97 -2.82 -0.20
N TYR A 57 3.35 -4.10 -0.12
CA TYR A 57 4.76 -4.50 -0.06
C TYR A 57 5.53 -4.03 -1.30
N ASN A 58 4.97 -4.26 -2.49
CA ASN A 58 5.57 -3.82 -3.74
C ASN A 58 5.73 -2.29 -3.80
N GLN A 59 4.76 -1.50 -3.32
CA GLN A 59 4.89 -0.04 -3.27
C GLN A 59 6.09 0.39 -2.41
N ARG A 60 6.26 -0.21 -1.22
CA ARG A 60 7.42 0.08 -0.35
C ARG A 60 8.76 -0.29 -0.99
N TYR A 61 8.80 -1.44 -1.67
CA TYR A 61 9.99 -1.88 -2.39
C TYR A 61 10.34 -0.91 -3.53
N GLN A 62 9.35 -0.56 -4.36
CA GLN A 62 9.53 0.35 -5.50
C GLN A 62 9.95 1.75 -5.04
N TYR A 63 9.38 2.26 -3.94
CA TYR A 63 9.83 3.52 -3.32
C TYR A 63 11.27 3.43 -2.82
N THR A 64 11.67 2.31 -2.23
CA THR A 64 13.07 2.09 -1.81
C THR A 64 14.02 2.08 -3.01
N CYS A 65 13.61 1.46 -4.13
CA CYS A 65 14.36 1.51 -5.39
C CYS A 65 14.47 2.94 -5.93
N LEU A 66 13.37 3.71 -5.92
CA LEU A 66 13.35 5.12 -6.31
C LEU A 66 14.36 5.93 -5.50
N GLN A 67 14.37 5.76 -4.17
CA GLN A 67 15.30 6.44 -3.26
C GLN A 67 16.77 6.04 -3.49
N GLN A 68 17.02 4.83 -3.99
CA GLN A 68 18.36 4.34 -4.34
C GLN A 68 18.78 4.69 -5.78
N GLY A 69 17.96 5.45 -6.52
CA GLY A 69 18.23 5.76 -7.94
C GLY A 69 18.16 4.55 -8.86
N LYS A 70 17.51 3.46 -8.43
CA LYS A 70 17.32 2.24 -9.22
C LYS A 70 16.11 2.37 -10.14
N ARG A 71 16.14 1.63 -11.26
CA ARG A 71 14.98 1.54 -12.17
C ARG A 71 13.76 1.03 -11.40
N THR A 72 12.69 1.81 -11.44
CA THR A 72 11.43 1.55 -10.73
C THR A 72 10.23 1.86 -11.62
N GLN A 73 9.07 1.34 -11.24
CA GLN A 73 7.77 1.74 -11.81
C GLN A 73 7.04 2.76 -10.93
N MET A 74 7.65 3.16 -9.81
CA MET A 74 7.13 4.21 -8.94
C MET A 74 7.29 5.56 -9.62
N THR A 75 6.18 6.23 -9.88
CA THR A 75 6.16 7.63 -10.34
C THR A 75 6.00 8.57 -9.15
N GLN A 76 6.37 9.84 -9.32
CA GLN A 76 6.14 10.84 -8.28
C GLN A 76 4.64 11.02 -7.97
N GLU A 77 3.79 10.92 -9.00
CA GLU A 77 2.34 11.00 -8.83
C GLU A 77 1.79 9.88 -7.93
N HIS A 78 2.28 8.65 -8.08
CA HIS A 78 1.91 7.52 -7.22
C HIS A 78 2.35 7.75 -5.78
N VAL A 79 3.56 8.31 -5.58
CA VAL A 79 4.07 8.69 -4.26
C VAL A 79 3.18 9.74 -3.61
N ASP A 80 2.81 10.79 -4.34
CA ASP A 80 1.99 11.88 -3.82
C ASP A 80 0.58 11.42 -3.45
N LYS A 81 -0.03 10.56 -4.28
CA LYS A 81 -1.33 9.94 -3.98
C LYS A 81 -1.28 9.08 -2.71
N LEU A 82 -0.21 8.31 -2.51
CA LEU A 82 -0.02 7.49 -1.31
C LEU A 82 0.28 8.36 -0.07
N ASN A 83 1.07 9.42 -0.21
CA ASN A 83 1.33 10.39 0.85
C ASN A 83 0.06 11.10 1.32
N LYS A 84 -0.82 11.49 0.38
CA LYS A 84 -2.13 12.07 0.70
C LYS A 84 -3.03 11.15 1.52
N LEU A 85 -2.83 9.83 1.41
CA LEU A 85 -3.53 8.84 2.24
C LEU A 85 -2.87 8.58 3.59
N GLY A 86 -1.76 9.26 3.91
CA GLY A 86 -0.96 8.98 5.11
C GLY A 86 -0.23 7.64 5.04
N PHE A 87 0.12 7.17 3.84
CA PHE A 87 0.80 5.89 3.67
C PHE A 87 2.20 5.89 4.32
N VAL A 88 2.42 4.93 5.22
CA VAL A 88 3.71 4.77 5.91
C VAL A 88 4.66 3.91 5.06
N TRP A 89 5.62 4.58 4.42
CA TRP A 89 6.65 3.96 3.57
C TRP A 89 7.68 3.15 4.35
N LYS A 90 8.22 3.75 5.41
CA LYS A 90 9.16 3.10 6.32
C LYS A 90 8.38 2.66 7.55
N LEU A 91 8.06 1.38 7.60
CA LEU A 91 7.84 0.75 8.89
C LEU A 91 9.20 0.86 9.61
N ALA A 92 9.30 1.68 10.66
CA ALA A 92 10.36 1.51 11.64
C ALA A 92 10.44 0.01 11.92
N LYS A 93 11.65 -0.59 11.90
CA LYS A 93 11.86 -2.04 12.06
C LYS A 93 10.81 -2.55 13.03
N ARG A 94 9.88 -3.38 12.55
CA ARG A 94 8.82 -3.88 13.42
C ARG A 94 9.54 -4.47 14.62
N LYS A 95 9.30 -3.90 15.81
CA LYS A 95 9.42 -4.69 17.02
C LYS A 95 8.66 -5.98 16.72
N THR A 96 9.37 -7.08 16.75
CA THR A 96 8.84 -8.42 16.51
C THR A 96 7.61 -8.63 17.39
N TRP A 97 6.71 -9.54 16.99
CA TRP A 97 5.58 -9.92 17.85
C TRP A 97 6.04 -10.27 19.28
N PHE A 98 7.26 -10.79 19.41
CA PHE A 98 7.94 -11.03 20.69
C PHE A 98 8.25 -9.75 21.48
N GLU A 99 8.81 -8.72 20.85
CA GLU A 99 9.12 -7.44 21.50
C GLU A 99 7.83 -6.69 21.92
N MET A 100 6.75 -6.81 21.15
CA MET A 100 5.46 -6.21 21.50
C MET A 100 4.75 -6.96 22.64
N LEU A 101 4.93 -8.29 22.72
CA LEU A 101 4.44 -9.10 23.85
C LEU A 101 5.19 -8.81 25.14
N ASP A 102 6.48 -8.52 25.07
CA ASP A 102 7.31 -8.20 26.23
C ASP A 102 6.92 -6.82 26.81
N GLU A 103 6.64 -5.84 25.96
CA GLU A 103 6.10 -4.55 26.40
C GLU A 103 4.70 -4.67 27.04
N LEU A 104 3.81 -5.52 26.50
CA LEU A 104 2.50 -5.77 27.11
C LEU A 104 2.61 -6.47 28.47
N LYS A 105 3.57 -7.39 28.63
CA LYS A 105 3.89 -8.02 29.93
C LYS A 105 4.44 -6.99 30.93
N MET A 106 5.32 -6.09 30.49
CA MET A 106 5.84 -5.01 31.34
C MET A 106 4.75 -4.00 31.72
N TYR A 107 3.83 -3.69 30.81
CA TYR A 107 2.69 -2.81 31.09
C TYR A 107 1.74 -3.42 32.13
N ASN A 108 1.45 -4.74 32.04
CA ASN A 108 0.66 -5.44 33.04
C ASN A 108 1.37 -5.56 34.39
N ARG A 109 2.71 -5.63 34.42
CA ARG A 109 3.50 -5.60 35.67
C ARG A 109 3.52 -4.22 36.31
N LYS A 110 3.47 -3.15 35.51
CA LYS A 110 3.58 -1.76 35.97
C LYS A 110 2.23 -1.17 36.40
N TYR A 111 1.12 -1.67 35.86
CA TYR A 111 -0.25 -1.21 36.18
C TYR A 111 -1.12 -2.26 36.86
N GLY A 112 -0.68 -3.52 36.95
CA GLY A 112 -1.37 -4.60 37.66
C GLY A 112 -1.00 -4.73 39.14
N ASP A 113 -0.10 -3.90 39.65
CA ASP A 113 0.30 -3.87 41.07
C ASP A 113 -0.05 -2.50 41.71
N CYS A 114 -1.26 -2.03 41.42
CA CYS A 114 -1.95 -1.05 42.26
C CYS A 114 -3.30 -1.65 42.61
N ILE A 115 -3.28 -2.61 43.55
CA ILE A 115 -4.42 -2.79 44.45
C ILE A 115 -4.53 -1.47 45.20
N VAL A 116 -5.40 -0.59 44.71
CA VAL A 116 -5.94 0.49 45.54
C VAL A 116 -6.83 -0.20 46.57
N HIS A 117 -6.56 0.10 47.84
CA HIS A 117 -7.19 -0.41 49.07
C HIS A 117 -8.69 -0.73 48.99
#